data_AF-A0A819LSS8-F1
#
_entry.id   AF-A0A819LSS8-F1
#
_cell.length_a   1.000
_cell.length_b   1.000
_cell.length_c   1.000
_cell.angle_alpha   90.00
_cell.angle_beta   90.00
_cell.angle_gamma   90.00
#
_symmetry.space_group_name_H-M   'P 1'
#
loop_
_entity.id
_entity.type
_entity.pdbx_description
1 polymer ?
#
loop_
_entity_poly.entity_id
_entity_poly.type
_entity_poly.pdbx_seq_one_letter_code
_entity_poly.pdbx_strand_id
1 'polypeptide(L)'
;MKNIRPCLRLVQNSIFFQGQQRFLHVEKHKDYLRLINKNDTMDFHYIWLRHNCPTIGISIHPKTNERIVDCAAIPSEIKPEHVELVDNEKKLKITWSKDHASLFDLAFLTSNAYG
;
A
#
# COMPACT_ATOMS: atom_id res chain seq x y z
N MET A 1 50.63 -23.19 -17.33
CA MET A 1 49.59 -24.23 -17.27
C MET A 1 48.54 -23.77 -16.26
N LYS A 2 47.33 -23.43 -16.73
CA LYS A 2 46.29 -22.79 -15.93
C LYS A 2 45.31 -23.85 -15.44
N ASN A 3 45.18 -24.00 -14.13
CA ASN A 3 44.02 -24.61 -13.49
C ASN A 3 43.92 -24.09 -12.06
N ILE A 4 42.76 -23.53 -11.70
CA ILE A 4 42.02 -23.66 -10.43
C ILE A 4 40.89 -22.59 -10.42
N ARG A 5 39.66 -23.10 -10.62
CA ARG A 5 38.33 -22.77 -10.01
C ARG A 5 37.84 -21.32 -9.80
N PRO A 6 36.51 -21.09 -9.91
CA PRO A 6 35.91 -19.77 -9.94
C PRO A 6 35.84 -19.16 -8.55
N CYS A 7 36.17 -17.87 -8.45
CA CYS A 7 35.90 -17.10 -7.24
C CYS A 7 34.44 -16.65 -7.28
N LEU A 8 33.59 -17.38 -6.54
CA LEU A 8 32.34 -16.85 -6.00
C LEU A 8 32.64 -15.53 -5.29
N ARG A 9 32.05 -14.42 -5.74
CA ARG A 9 31.86 -13.25 -4.89
C ARG A 9 30.37 -13.01 -4.73
N LEU A 10 29.85 -13.65 -3.69
CA LEU A 10 28.73 -13.13 -2.92
C LEU A 10 29.07 -11.69 -2.53
N VAL A 11 28.20 -10.75 -2.88
CA VAL A 11 28.03 -9.55 -2.07
C VAL A 11 26.55 -9.53 -1.71
N GLN A 12 26.32 -10.00 -0.48
CA GLN A 12 25.13 -9.74 0.32
C GLN A 12 24.76 -8.27 0.16
N ASN A 13 23.47 -7.95 0.03
CA ASN A 13 23.02 -6.67 0.56
C ASN A 13 21.55 -6.73 0.97
N SER A 14 21.38 -6.57 2.28
CA SER A 14 20.22 -5.95 2.91
C SER A 14 18.95 -6.78 2.92
N ILE A 15 18.95 -7.81 3.75
CA ILE A 15 17.72 -8.22 4.43
C ILE A 15 17.32 -7.01 5.29
N PHE A 16 16.45 -6.15 4.76
CA PHE A 16 15.75 -5.17 5.58
C PHE A 16 14.88 -5.98 6.56
N PHE A 17 15.43 -6.26 7.75
CA PHE A 17 14.64 -6.55 8.93
C PHE A 17 13.94 -5.24 9.32
N GLN A 18 12.95 -4.82 8.53
CA GLN A 18 11.92 -3.96 9.06
C GLN A 18 11.16 -4.80 10.08
N GLY A 19 11.37 -4.50 11.37
CA GLY A 19 10.56 -5.07 12.44
C GLY A 19 9.09 -5.00 12.03
N GLN A 20 8.36 -6.10 12.18
CA GLN A 20 6.96 -6.18 11.79
C GLN A 20 6.17 -5.05 12.45
N GLN A 21 5.95 -3.95 11.72
CA GLN A 21 4.97 -2.96 12.11
C GLN A 21 3.60 -3.61 11.93
N ARG A 22 3.07 -4.14 13.02
CA ARG A 22 1.69 -4.63 13.06
C ARG A 22 0.79 -3.44 13.36
N PHE A 23 -0.11 -3.16 12.43
CA PHE A 23 -1.18 -2.20 12.64
C PHE A 23 -2.24 -2.87 13.50
N LEU A 24 -2.63 -2.18 14.57
CA LEU A 24 -3.52 -2.72 15.59
C LEU A 24 -4.98 -2.54 15.18
N HIS A 25 -5.31 -1.41 14.57
CA HIS A 25 -6.66 -1.11 14.12
C HIS A 25 -6.70 0.04 13.10
N VAL A 26 -7.89 0.25 12.56
CA VAL A 26 -8.21 1.30 11.59
C VAL A 26 -9.40 2.09 12.08
N GLU A 27 -9.36 3.41 11.92
CA GLU A 27 -10.46 4.31 12.28
C GLU A 27 -10.92 5.09 11.05
N LYS A 28 -12.22 5.07 10.78
CA LYS A 28 -12.84 5.84 9.70
C LYS A 28 -13.24 7.20 10.21
N HIS A 29 -12.69 8.25 9.63
CA HIS A 29 -13.14 9.62 9.83
C HIS A 29 -13.94 10.10 8.61
N LYS A 30 -14.37 11.37 8.64
CA LYS A 30 -15.22 11.94 7.60
C LYS A 30 -14.58 11.89 6.21
N ASP A 31 -13.30 12.28 6.14
CA ASP A 31 -12.59 12.50 4.86
C ASP A 31 -11.26 11.73 4.76
N TYR A 32 -10.87 11.03 5.82
CA TYR A 32 -9.62 10.27 5.89
C TYR A 32 -9.79 8.97 6.70
N LEU A 33 -8.88 8.03 6.45
CA LEU A 33 -8.68 6.82 7.21
C LEU A 33 -7.47 7.00 8.11
N ARG A 34 -7.59 6.66 9.39
CA ARG A 34 -6.47 6.61 10.32
C ARG A 34 -6.02 5.17 10.51
N LEU A 35 -4.74 4.90 10.29
CA LEU A 35 -4.09 3.64 10.61
C LEU A 35 -3.33 3.79 11.92
N ILE A 36 -3.55 2.87 12.86
CA ILE A 36 -2.97 2.95 14.20
C ILE A 36 -2.03 1.78 14.41
N ASN A 37 -0.78 2.07 14.70
CA ASN A 37 0.20 1.10 15.14
C ASN A 37 0.44 1.26 16.66
N LYS A 38 1.36 0.48 17.22
CA LYS A 38 1.60 0.50 18.68
C LYS A 38 2.00 1.86 19.25
N ASN A 39 2.73 2.67 18.48
CA ASN A 39 3.39 3.87 18.98
C ASN A 39 3.03 5.14 18.20
N ASP A 40 2.28 5.00 17.10
CA ASP A 40 2.15 6.03 16.08
C ASP A 40 0.86 5.84 15.26
N THR A 41 0.41 6.92 14.63
CA THR A 41 -0.82 6.99 13.85
C THR A 41 -0.57 7.69 12.54
N MET A 42 -1.13 7.17 11.45
CA MET A 42 -0.96 7.72 10.11
C MET A 42 -2.33 7.98 9.49
N ASP A 43 -2.52 9.20 8.98
CA ASP A 43 -3.78 9.63 8.39
C ASP A 43 -3.69 9.66 6.85
N PHE A 44 -4.65 9.03 6.18
CA PHE A 44 -4.73 8.96 4.73
C PHE A 44 -6.09 9.44 4.23
N HIS A 45 -6.12 10.58 3.54
CA HIS A 45 -7.33 11.08 2.86
C HIS A 45 -7.89 10.05 1.87
N TYR A 46 -9.22 9.91 1.83
CA TYR A 46 -9.88 8.93 0.96
C TYR A 46 -9.60 9.16 -0.52
N ILE A 47 -9.54 10.43 -0.96
CA ILE A 47 -9.17 10.77 -2.33
C ILE A 47 -7.75 10.29 -2.69
N TRP A 48 -6.80 10.43 -1.76
CA TRP A 48 -5.43 9.97 -1.95
C TRP A 48 -5.38 8.45 -2.06
N LEU A 49 -6.08 7.73 -1.19
CA LEU A 49 -6.19 6.28 -1.24
C LEU A 49 -6.83 5.82 -2.56
N ARG A 50 -7.94 6.41 -3.00
CA ARG A 50 -8.57 6.04 -4.27
C ARG A 50 -7.67 6.30 -5.47
N HIS A 51 -7.01 7.46 -5.50
CA HIS A 51 -6.09 7.81 -6.56
C HIS A 51 -4.92 6.83 -6.61
N ASN A 52 -4.38 6.46 -5.44
CA ASN A 52 -3.22 5.59 -5.30
C ASN A 52 -3.52 4.08 -5.31
N CYS A 53 -4.78 3.68 -5.57
CA CYS A 53 -5.18 2.28 -5.71
C CYS A 53 -4.17 1.49 -6.58
N PRO A 54 -3.64 0.34 -6.08
CA PRO A 54 -2.60 -0.42 -6.77
C PRO A 54 -3.16 -1.49 -7.73
N THR A 55 -4.49 -1.60 -7.86
CA THR A 55 -5.13 -2.64 -8.66
C THR A 55 -4.80 -2.49 -10.14
N ILE A 56 -4.05 -3.47 -10.68
CA ILE A 56 -3.69 -3.55 -12.10
C ILE A 56 -4.93 -3.75 -12.96
N GLY A 57 -4.99 -3.07 -14.10
CA GLY A 57 -6.13 -3.11 -15.04
C GLY A 57 -7.27 -2.16 -14.67
N ILE A 58 -7.33 -1.68 -13.43
CA ILE A 58 -8.31 -0.68 -13.00
C ILE A 58 -7.66 0.69 -12.74
N SER A 59 -6.57 0.69 -11.98
CA SER A 59 -5.90 1.94 -11.56
C SER A 59 -4.50 2.07 -12.12
N ILE A 60 -3.87 0.95 -12.48
CA ILE A 60 -2.54 0.86 -13.06
C ILE A 60 -2.64 0.15 -14.41
N HIS A 61 -2.02 0.71 -15.46
CA HIS A 61 -2.00 0.09 -16.78
C HIS A 61 -1.18 -1.21 -16.77
N PRO A 62 -1.72 -2.34 -17.25
CA PRO A 62 -1.09 -3.66 -17.11
C PRO A 62 0.23 -3.83 -17.85
N LYS A 63 0.53 -2.97 -18.84
CA LYS A 63 1.77 -3.08 -19.64
C LYS A 63 2.82 -2.05 -19.26
N THR A 64 2.42 -0.82 -18.97
CA THR A 64 3.35 0.29 -18.71
C THR A 64 3.57 0.53 -17.23
N ASN A 65 2.73 -0.06 -16.36
CA ASN A 65 2.72 0.17 -14.92
C ASN A 65 2.48 1.65 -14.54
N GLU A 66 1.95 2.44 -15.47
CA GLU A 66 1.58 3.84 -15.25
C GLU A 66 0.20 3.94 -14.60
N ARG A 67 -0.02 5.01 -13.85
CA ARG A 67 -1.32 5.29 -13.26
C ARG A 67 -2.28 5.80 -14.34
N ILE A 68 -3.49 5.23 -14.35
CA ILE A 68 -4.55 5.56 -15.34
C ILE A 68 -5.80 6.17 -14.71
N VAL A 69 -5.77 6.41 -13.39
CA VAL A 69 -6.85 7.12 -12.68
C VAL A 69 -6.61 8.61 -12.78
N ASP A 70 -7.56 9.33 -13.36
CA ASP A 70 -7.60 10.79 -13.29
C ASP A 70 -8.08 11.24 -11.90
N CYS A 71 -7.31 12.11 -11.24
CA CYS A 71 -7.69 12.74 -9.98
C CYS A 71 -9.03 13.48 -10.08
N ALA A 72 -9.28 14.17 -11.19
CA ALA A 72 -10.49 14.98 -11.37
C ALA A 72 -11.74 14.10 -11.56
N ALA A 73 -11.57 12.85 -11.95
CA ALA A 73 -12.65 11.88 -12.09
C ALA A 73 -13.03 11.21 -10.75
N ILE A 74 -12.24 11.41 -9.68
CA ILE A 74 -12.56 10.87 -8.36
C ILE A 74 -13.60 11.78 -7.69
N PRO A 75 -14.75 11.25 -7.23
CA PRO A 75 -15.75 12.05 -6.53
C PRO A 75 -15.18 12.71 -5.28
N SER A 76 -15.48 13.99 -5.06
CA SER A 76 -15.02 14.73 -3.87
C SER A 76 -15.53 14.13 -2.56
N GLU A 77 -16.71 13.52 -2.58
CA GLU A 77 -17.35 12.87 -1.42
C GLU A 77 -17.00 11.38 -1.30
N ILE A 78 -15.96 10.90 -1.99
CA ILE A 78 -15.60 9.49 -1.96
C ILE A 78 -15.30 9.01 -0.54
N LYS A 79 -15.96 7.91 -0.16
CA LYS A 79 -15.81 7.26 1.15
C LYS A 79 -15.83 5.74 0.97
N PRO A 80 -15.09 5.00 1.80
CA PRO A 80 -15.12 3.55 1.74
C PRO A 80 -16.40 2.98 2.35
N GLU A 81 -17.02 2.02 1.68
CA GLU A 81 -18.12 1.22 2.23
C GLU A 81 -17.61 0.32 3.35
N HIS A 82 -16.46 -0.33 3.11
CA HIS A 82 -15.83 -1.24 4.06
C HIS A 82 -14.31 -1.09 4.06
N VAL A 83 -13.71 -1.28 5.23
CA VAL A 83 -12.25 -1.25 5.42
C VAL A 83 -11.88 -2.38 6.37
N GLU A 84 -10.91 -3.19 5.98
CA GLU A 84 -10.43 -4.32 6.78
C GLU A 84 -8.92 -4.52 6.63
N LEU A 85 -8.27 -4.91 7.72
CA LEU A 85 -6.92 -5.43 7.70
C LEU A 85 -6.98 -6.92 7.34
N VAL A 86 -6.20 -7.33 6.34
CA VAL A 86 -6.14 -8.71 5.84
C VAL A 86 -4.69 -9.20 5.79
N ASP A 87 -4.51 -10.47 5.43
CA ASP A 87 -3.20 -11.11 5.31
C ASP A 87 -2.35 -10.99 6.59
N ASN A 88 -2.96 -11.29 7.74
CA ASN A 88 -2.37 -11.13 9.08
C ASN A 88 -1.91 -9.70 9.37
N GLU A 89 -2.79 -8.71 9.10
CA GLU A 89 -2.51 -7.28 9.32
C GLU A 89 -1.30 -6.78 8.52
N LYS A 90 -1.07 -7.33 7.32
CA LYS A 90 -0.02 -6.85 6.40
C LYS A 90 -0.57 -6.01 5.27
N LYS A 91 -1.87 -6.15 5.00
CA LYS A 91 -2.55 -5.41 3.93
C LYS A 91 -3.80 -4.75 4.44
N LEU A 92 -4.13 -3.63 3.81
CA LEU A 92 -5.38 -2.91 3.99
C LEU A 92 -6.24 -3.12 2.76
N LYS A 93 -7.40 -3.74 2.94
CA LYS A 93 -8.42 -3.81 1.89
C LYS A 93 -9.46 -2.73 2.13
N ILE A 94 -9.72 -1.96 1.08
CA ILE A 94 -10.72 -0.90 1.06
C ILE A 94 -11.73 -1.22 -0.03
N THR A 95 -12.99 -1.41 0.34
CA THR A 95 -14.10 -1.53 -0.61
C THR A 95 -14.74 -0.16 -0.78
N TRP A 96 -14.75 0.34 -2.01
CA TRP A 96 -15.30 1.66 -2.37
C TRP A 96 -16.74 1.55 -2.89
N SER A 97 -17.05 0.43 -3.54
CA SER A 97 -18.37 0.06 -4.05
C SER A 97 -18.38 -1.45 -4.31
N LYS A 98 -19.54 -1.99 -4.68
CA LYS A 98 -19.68 -3.39 -5.12
C LYS A 98 -18.64 -3.82 -6.17
N ASP A 99 -18.24 -2.91 -7.06
CA ASP A 99 -17.41 -3.22 -8.23
C ASP A 99 -15.95 -2.75 -8.08
N HIS A 100 -15.60 -2.07 -6.97
CA HIS A 100 -14.26 -1.54 -6.80
C HIS A 100 -13.70 -1.71 -5.38
N ALA A 101 -12.54 -2.37 -5.31
CA ALA A 101 -11.75 -2.47 -4.10
C ALA A 101 -10.27 -2.16 -4.39
N SER A 102 -9.58 -1.63 -3.38
CA SER A 102 -8.14 -1.44 -3.35
C SER A 102 -7.54 -2.36 -2.29
N LEU A 103 -6.41 -2.99 -2.61
CA LEU A 103 -5.65 -3.80 -1.67
C LEU A 103 -4.23 -3.24 -1.55
N PHE A 104 -3.95 -2.54 -0.45
CA PHE A 104 -2.67 -1.91 -0.19
C PHE A 104 -1.78 -2.79 0.68
N ASP A 105 -0.50 -2.90 0.35
CA ASP A 105 0.51 -3.32 1.32
C ASP A 105 0.71 -2.21 2.36
N LEU A 106 0.69 -2.57 3.65
CA LEU A 106 0.89 -1.59 4.71
C LEU A 106 2.30 -0.98 4.66
N ALA A 107 3.30 -1.74 4.19
CA ALA A 107 4.64 -1.20 3.97
C ALA A 107 4.66 -0.06 2.93
N PHE A 108 3.81 -0.15 1.89
CA PHE A 108 3.64 0.93 0.92
C PHE A 108 2.99 2.15 1.59
N LEU A 109 1.94 1.95 2.38
CA LEU A 109 1.27 3.05 3.08
C LEU A 109 2.22 3.74 4.06
N THR A 110 2.95 3.00 4.89
CA THR A 110 3.97 3.56 5.81
C THR A 110 5.02 4.36 5.04
N SER A 111 5.52 3.84 3.92
CA SER A 111 6.57 4.52 3.14
C SER A 111 6.07 5.79 2.44
N ASN A 112 4.75 5.98 2.35
CA ASN A 112 4.10 7.13 1.71
C ASN A 112 3.23 7.91 2.71
N ALA A 113 3.43 7.72 4.02
CA ALA A 113 2.79 8.53 5.04
C ALA A 113 3.29 9.98 4.93
N TYR A 114 2.39 10.93 5.17
CA TYR A 114 2.65 12.37 5.06
C TYR A 114 2.21 13.15 6.31
N GLY A 115 1.93 12.45 7.40
CA GLY A 115 1.57 12.98 8.71
C GLY A 115 2.60 12.61 9.75
#